data_AF-A0A6A4WZE1-F1
#
_entry.id   AF-A0A6A4WZE1-F1
#
_cell.length_a   1.000
_cell.length_b   1.000
_cell.length_c   1.000
_cell.angle_alpha   90.00
_cell.angle_beta   90.00
_cell.angle_gamma   90.00
#
_symmetry.space_group_name_H-M   'P 1'
#
loop_
_entity.id
_entity.type
_entity.pdbx_description
1 polymer ?
#
loop_
_entity_poly.entity_id
_entity_poly.type
_entity_poly.pdbx_seq_one_letter_code
_entity_poly.pdbx_strand_id
1 'polypeptide(L)'
;MRALGNADTLRESKPTCIQRFICEVHMLPEHELATAGDIEKNIANMLKRFQLEPPASRAYQYTYAAHMGRLMRDSTASGCHEMFSSCPFSREEMLLLMEALSSSKSALA
;
A
#
# COMPACT_ATOMS: atom_id res chain seq x y z
N MET A 1 -0.22 -27.88 0.67
CA MET A 1 -0.70 -27.26 1.93
C MET A 1 -0.22 -25.80 2.16
N ARG A 2 0.39 -25.10 1.18
CA ARG A 2 0.88 -23.71 1.35
C ARG A 2 -0.14 -22.61 0.98
N ALA A 3 -1.12 -22.89 0.12
CA ALA A 3 -2.04 -21.87 -0.40
C ALA A 3 -3.10 -21.38 0.62
N LEU A 4 -3.53 -22.24 1.55
CA LEU A 4 -4.52 -21.89 2.59
C LEU A 4 -3.93 -20.97 3.66
N GLY A 5 -2.70 -21.24 4.10
CA GLY A 5 -2.01 -20.40 5.10
C GLY A 5 -1.78 -18.96 4.63
N ASN A 6 -1.56 -18.75 3.32
CA ASN A 6 -1.36 -17.42 2.77
C ASN A 6 -2.66 -16.60 2.70
N ALA A 7 -3.81 -17.25 2.48
CA ALA A 7 -5.10 -16.57 2.36
C ALA A 7 -5.64 -16.08 3.72
N ASP A 8 -5.54 -16.91 4.76
CA ASP A 8 -5.89 -16.52 6.12
C ASP A 8 -4.93 -15.45 6.67
N THR A 9 -3.62 -15.63 6.44
CA THR A 9 -2.60 -14.63 6.77
C THR A 9 -2.86 -13.30 6.07
N LEU A 10 -3.20 -13.32 4.78
CA LEU A 10 -3.55 -12.11 4.03
C LEU A 10 -4.81 -11.46 4.60
N ARG A 11 -5.84 -12.23 4.97
CA ARG A 11 -7.09 -11.67 5.50
C ARG A 11 -6.88 -10.94 6.83
N GLU A 12 -6.02 -11.44 7.69
CA GLU A 12 -5.69 -10.82 8.98
C GLU A 12 -4.71 -9.66 8.83
N SER A 13 -3.70 -9.77 7.96
CA SER A 13 -2.69 -8.72 7.74
C SER A 13 -3.09 -7.67 6.70
N LYS A 14 -4.20 -7.87 5.97
CA LYS A 14 -4.67 -7.01 4.87
C LYS A 14 -4.62 -5.52 5.18
N PRO A 15 -5.14 -5.04 6.33
CA PRO A 15 -5.15 -3.60 6.61
C PRO A 15 -3.73 -3.03 6.70
N THR A 16 -2.85 -3.71 7.43
CA THR A 16 -1.46 -3.29 7.62
C THR A 16 -0.65 -3.41 6.32
N CYS A 17 -0.89 -4.45 5.53
CA CYS A 17 -0.22 -4.62 4.25
C CYS A 17 -0.63 -3.57 3.21
N ILE A 18 -1.90 -3.18 3.17
CA ILE A 18 -2.36 -2.08 2.32
C ILE A 18 -1.72 -0.77 2.77
N GLN A 19 -1.66 -0.49 4.07
CA GLN A 19 -1.00 0.70 4.60
C GLN A 19 0.49 0.72 4.23
N ARG A 20 1.19 -0.41 4.38
CA ARG A 20 2.60 -0.55 3.98
C ARG A 20 2.81 -0.24 2.51
N PHE A 21 2.02 -0.87 1.64
CA PHE A 21 2.11 -0.65 0.20
C PHE A 21 1.86 0.82 -0.18
N ILE A 22 0.85 1.45 0.43
CA ILE A 22 0.57 2.88 0.23
C ILE A 22 1.75 3.75 0.66
N CYS A 23 2.37 3.45 1.81
CA CYS A 23 3.54 4.16 2.30
C CYS A 23 4.71 4.03 1.34
N GLU A 24 5.03 2.81 0.89
CA GLU A 24 6.12 2.54 -0.04
C GLU A 24 5.89 3.25 -1.39
N VAL A 25 4.66 3.25 -1.93
CA VAL A 25 4.32 4.00 -3.16
C VAL A 25 4.55 5.51 -3.00
N HIS A 26 4.28 6.07 -1.82
CA HIS A 26 4.49 7.50 -1.55
C HIS A 26 5.93 7.86 -1.18
N MET A 27 6.76 6.85 -0.89
CA MET A 27 8.19 7.00 -0.69
C MET A 27 8.94 7.07 -2.02
N LEU A 28 8.38 6.53 -3.11
CA LEU A 28 9.04 6.56 -4.43
C LEU A 28 9.36 7.99 -4.87
N PRO A 29 10.56 8.25 -5.39
CA PRO A 29 10.88 9.50 -6.06
C PRO A 29 10.04 9.67 -7.34
N GLU A 30 9.88 10.91 -7.80
CA GLU A 30 8.91 11.23 -8.86
C GLU A 30 9.24 10.54 -10.20
N HIS A 31 10.54 10.36 -10.48
CA HIS A 31 10.99 9.67 -11.68
C HIS A 31 10.71 8.16 -11.65
N GLU A 32 10.77 7.51 -10.48
CA GLU A 32 10.37 6.10 -10.31
C GLU A 32 8.85 5.94 -10.36
N LEU A 33 8.10 6.88 -9.76
CA LEU A 33 6.64 6.86 -9.84
C LEU A 33 6.13 7.06 -11.29
N ALA A 34 6.87 7.78 -12.13
CA ALA A 34 6.51 7.96 -13.54
C ALA A 34 6.57 6.64 -14.34
N THR A 35 7.48 5.73 -14.00
CA THR A 35 7.64 4.42 -14.64
C THR A 35 6.87 3.30 -13.93
N ALA A 36 6.28 3.58 -12.77
CA ALA A 36 5.47 2.64 -11.98
C ALA A 36 4.21 2.14 -12.72
N GLY A 37 3.63 1.04 -12.23
CA GLY A 37 2.41 0.45 -12.78
C GLY A 37 1.15 1.28 -12.50
N ASP A 38 0.05 0.94 -13.18
CA ASP A 38 -1.21 1.70 -13.10
C ASP A 38 -1.80 1.74 -11.69
N ILE A 39 -1.69 0.64 -10.93
CA ILE A 39 -2.20 0.57 -9.55
C ILE A 39 -1.46 1.56 -8.64
N GLU A 40 -0.14 1.63 -8.77
CA GLU A 40 0.71 2.48 -7.96
C GLU A 40 0.48 3.96 -8.29
N LYS A 41 0.39 4.28 -9.58
CA LYS A 41 0.01 5.61 -10.08
C LYS A 41 -1.38 6.02 -9.59
N ASN A 42 -2.35 5.11 -9.63
CA ASN A 42 -3.71 5.38 -9.14
C ASN A 42 -3.71 5.65 -7.63
N ILE A 43 -3.00 4.85 -6.83
CA ILE A 43 -2.87 5.06 -5.39
C ILE A 43 -2.21 6.39 -5.07
N ALA A 44 -1.10 6.71 -5.75
CA ALA A 44 -0.40 7.97 -5.59
C ALA A 44 -1.33 9.15 -5.94
N ASN A 45 -2.06 9.09 -7.06
CA ASN A 45 -2.96 10.15 -7.50
C ASN A 45 -4.17 10.33 -6.57
N MET A 46 -4.75 9.23 -6.07
CA MET A 46 -5.84 9.29 -5.10
C MET A 46 -5.36 10.03 -3.84
N LEU A 47 -4.24 9.61 -3.25
CA LEU A 47 -3.77 10.08 -1.95
C LEU A 47 -2.90 11.35 -2.00
N LYS A 48 -2.58 11.86 -3.20
CA LYS A 48 -1.90 13.15 -3.42
C LYS A 48 -2.67 14.35 -2.86
N ARG A 49 -4.01 14.26 -2.82
CA ARG A 49 -4.89 15.36 -2.38
C ARG A 49 -5.45 15.20 -0.97
N PHE A 50 -5.27 14.04 -0.34
CA PHE A 50 -5.78 13.85 1.02
C PHE A 50 -4.85 14.55 2.00
N GLN A 51 -5.37 15.59 2.67
CA GLN A 51 -4.80 16.08 3.92
C GLN A 51 -4.90 14.96 4.96
N LEU A 52 -4.06 14.99 6.01
CA LEU A 52 -4.20 14.07 7.13
C LEU A 52 -5.63 14.16 7.67
N GLU A 53 -6.39 13.09 7.44
CA GLU A 53 -7.78 13.02 7.87
C GLU A 53 -7.85 13.02 9.41
N PRO A 54 -8.99 13.36 10.01
CA PRO A 54 -9.17 13.18 11.45
C PRO A 54 -8.96 11.70 11.85
N PRO A 55 -8.35 11.39 13.02
CA PRO A 55 -8.12 10.01 13.46
C PRO A 55 -9.36 9.12 13.55
N ALA A 56 -10.55 9.73 13.65
CA ALA A 56 -11.84 9.05 13.66
C ALA A 56 -12.36 8.65 12.26
N SER A 57 -11.71 9.11 11.17
CA SER A 57 -12.12 8.81 9.80
C SER A 57 -11.63 7.44 9.35
N ARG A 58 -12.46 6.70 8.59
CA ARG A 58 -12.07 5.41 8.00
C ARG A 58 -10.88 5.52 7.04
N ALA A 59 -10.63 6.71 6.49
CA ALA A 59 -9.53 6.98 5.58
C ALA A 59 -8.25 7.41 6.31
N TYR A 60 -8.30 7.70 7.62
CA TYR A 60 -7.15 8.12 8.41
C TYR A 60 -5.94 7.20 8.24
N GLN A 61 -6.17 5.90 8.34
CA GLN A 61 -5.12 4.90 8.25
C GLN A 61 -4.34 4.93 6.93
N TYR A 62 -5.04 5.14 5.81
CA TYR A 62 -4.43 5.18 4.48
C TYR A 62 -3.78 6.53 4.17
N THR A 63 -4.41 7.62 4.61
CA THR A 63 -3.87 8.98 4.46
C THR A 63 -2.65 9.20 5.34
N TYR A 64 -2.65 8.65 6.56
CA TYR A 64 -1.49 8.59 7.45
C TYR A 64 -0.34 7.82 6.80
N ALA A 65 -0.60 6.63 6.26
CA ALA A 65 0.42 5.84 5.56
C ALA A 65 1.05 6.60 4.38
N ALA A 66 0.22 7.25 3.55
CA ALA A 66 0.70 8.07 2.43
C ALA A 66 1.53 9.27 2.90
N HIS A 67 1.08 9.94 3.97
CA HIS A 67 1.81 11.06 4.56
C HIS A 67 3.18 10.63 5.07
N MET A 68 3.24 9.50 5.77
CA MET A 68 4.48 8.94 6.29
C MET A 68 5.43 8.49 5.18
N GLY A 69 4.91 7.91 4.08
CA GLY A 69 5.72 7.59 2.90
C GLY A 69 6.41 8.83 2.32
N ARG A 70 5.67 9.95 2.19
CA ARG A 70 6.25 11.23 1.74
C ARG A 70 7.32 11.76 2.69
N LEU A 71 7.07 11.69 4.01
CA LEU A 71 8.04 12.12 5.02
C LEU A 71 9.33 11.30 4.96
N MET A 72 9.21 10.02 4.63
CA MET A 72 10.32 9.06 4.59
C MET A 72 11.02 8.97 3.23
N ARG A 73 10.61 9.75 2.22
CA ARG A 73 11.18 9.75 0.85
C ARG A 73 12.70 9.94 0.83
N ASP A 74 13.24 10.76 1.73
CA ASP A 74 14.69 11.02 1.82
C ASP A 74 15.38 10.15 2.90
N SER A 75 14.66 9.23 3.53
CA SER A 75 15.20 8.32 4.54
C SER A 75 15.63 6.99 3.92
N THR A 76 16.66 6.37 4.48
CA THR A 76 17.23 5.12 3.96
C THR A 76 16.30 3.93 4.23
N ALA A 77 15.47 3.61 3.24
CA ALA A 77 15.01 2.28 2.83
C ALA A 77 14.24 1.34 3.79
N SER A 78 14.11 1.59 5.09
CA SER A 78 13.37 0.69 6.01
C SER A 78 12.11 1.30 6.65
N GLY A 79 11.89 2.60 6.51
CA GLY A 79 10.89 3.31 7.31
C GLY A 79 9.45 2.77 7.20
N CYS A 80 8.95 2.56 5.98
CA CYS A 80 7.61 1.97 5.79
C CYS A 80 7.54 0.49 6.22
N HIS A 81 8.64 -0.26 6.08
CA HIS A 81 8.72 -1.65 6.52
C HIS A 81 8.71 -1.75 8.06
N GLU A 82 9.40 -0.85 8.76
CA GLU A 82 9.44 -0.81 10.21
C GLU A 82 8.10 -0.35 10.79
N MET A 83 7.51 0.69 10.18
CA MET A 83 6.24 1.28 10.63
C MET A 83 5.06 0.32 10.41
N PHE A 84 5.12 -0.53 9.40
CA PHE A 84 4.11 -1.54 9.08
C PHE A 84 4.68 -2.96 9.09
N SER A 85 5.44 -3.27 10.14
CA SER A 85 6.20 -4.53 10.30
C SER A 85 5.36 -5.80 10.38
N SER A 86 4.06 -5.69 10.70
CA SER A 86 3.14 -6.85 10.73
C SER A 86 2.71 -7.33 9.34
N CYS A 87 3.14 -6.66 8.27
CA CYS A 87 2.90 -7.15 6.92
C CYS A 87 4.01 -8.13 6.48
N PRO A 88 3.69 -9.43 6.24
CA PRO A 88 4.68 -10.42 5.86
C PRO A 88 5.01 -10.43 4.36
N PHE A 89 4.36 -9.58 3.56
CA PHE A 89 4.51 -9.55 2.10
C PHE A 89 5.47 -8.44 1.65
N SER A 90 6.20 -8.72 0.57
CA SER A 90 6.97 -7.69 -0.14
C SER A 90 6.05 -6.76 -0.94
N ARG A 91 6.62 -5.64 -1.42
CA ARG A 91 5.92 -4.68 -2.29
C ARG A 91 5.45 -5.35 -3.59
N GLU A 92 6.28 -6.19 -4.19
CA GLU A 92 5.98 -6.93 -5.42
C GLU A 92 4.87 -7.95 -5.20
N GLU A 93 4.91 -8.70 -4.09
CA GLU A 93 3.84 -9.64 -3.72
C GLU A 93 2.51 -8.91 -3.50
N MET A 94 2.55 -7.75 -2.84
CA MET A 94 1.36 -6.91 -2.66
C MET A 94 0.83 -6.33 -3.97
N LEU A 95 1.69 -5.95 -4.90
CA LEU A 95 1.28 -5.49 -6.22
C LEU A 95 0.50 -6.59 -6.95
N LEU A 96 1.04 -7.82 -7.01
CA LEU A 96 0.37 -8.96 -7.63
C LEU A 96 -0.99 -9.28 -6.97
N LEU A 97 -1.07 -9.18 -5.64
CA LEU A 97 -2.32 -9.37 -4.91
C LEU A 97 -3.35 -8.27 -5.23
N MET A 98 -2.92 -7.01 -5.32
CA MET A 98 -3.78 -5.88 -5.68
C MET A 98 -4.28 -6.00 -7.12
N GLU A 99 -3.44 -6.44 -8.05
CA GLU A 99 -3.81 -6.74 -9.43
C GLU A 99 -4.87 -7.85 -9.48
N ALA A 100 -4.63 -8.98 -8.81
CA ALA A 100 -5.57 -10.10 -8.76
C ALA A 100 -6.94 -9.71 -8.18
N LEU A 101 -6.96 -8.85 -7.16
CA LEU A 101 -8.19 -8.32 -6.57
C LEU A 101 -8.91 -7.32 -7.50
N SER A 102 -8.15 -6.52 -8.25
CA SER A 102 -8.71 -5.58 -9.23
C SER A 102 -9.38 -6.32 -10.40
N SER A 103 -8.76 -7.40 -10.90
CA SER A 103 -9.33 -8.24 -11.96
C SER A 103 -10.53 -9.07 -11.48
N SER A 104 -10.53 -9.52 -10.21
CA SER A 104 -11.64 -10.27 -9.64
C SER A 104 -12.93 -9.45 -9.49
N LYS A 105 -12.84 -8.13 -9.33
CA LYS A 105 -14.02 -7.24 -9.35
C LYS A 105 -14.59 -7.02 -10.75
N SER A 106 -13.78 -7.13 -11.80
CA SER A 106 -14.24 -7.03 -13.20
C SER A 106 -14.94 -8.29 -13.71
N ALA A 107 -14.77 -9.43 -13.05
CA ALA A 107 -15.42 -10.69 -13.41
C ALA A 107 -16.80 -10.91 -12.75
N LEU A 108 -17.26 -9.96 -11.92
CA LEU A 108 -18.53 -10.03 -11.20
C LEU A 108 -19.48 -8.86 -11.52
N ALA A 109 -19.24 -8.18 -12.65
CA ALA A 109 -20.11 -7.14 -13.19
C ALA A 109 -20.87 -7.65 -14.41
#